data_AF-A0AA35LQV5-F1
#
_entry.id   AF-A0AA35LQV5-F1
#
_cell.length_a   1.000
_cell.length_b   1.000
_cell.length_c   1.000
_cell.angle_alpha   90.00
_cell.angle_beta   90.00
_cell.angle_gamma   90.00
#
_symmetry.space_group_name_H-M   'P 1'
#
loop_
_entity.id
_entity.type
_entity.pdbx_description
1 polymer ?
#
loop_
_entity_poly.entity_id
_entity_poly.type
_entity_poly.pdbx_seq_one_letter_code
_entity_poly.pdbx_strand_id
1 'polypeptide(L)'
;MAPLLDTIVGTWELLSYDMLVSSESGETEVRKLGGEIPLGRILFTRDQFMSAHVTDPRATSPTEDGAWFQARDEEVLRAARPHVSYCGQFRLFHEGENDYLATTVHVALDPN
;
A
#
# COMPACT_ATOMS: atom_id res chain seq x y z
N MET A 1 21.84 -2.37 14.06
CA MET A 1 20.81 -2.81 13.09
C MET A 1 19.82 -3.82 13.66
N ALA A 2 20.25 -4.93 14.29
CA ALA A 2 19.31 -5.90 14.92
C ALA A 2 18.21 -5.27 15.81
N PRO A 3 18.50 -4.22 16.64
CA PRO A 3 17.46 -3.59 17.46
C PRO A 3 16.34 -2.92 16.66
N LEU A 4 16.68 -2.34 15.50
CA LEU A 4 15.70 -1.65 14.65
C LEU A 4 14.84 -2.67 13.90
N LEU A 5 15.46 -3.76 13.42
CA LEU A 5 14.73 -4.86 12.80
C LEU A 5 13.72 -5.48 13.77
N ASP A 6 14.12 -5.74 15.01
CA ASP A 6 13.22 -6.28 16.05
C ASP A 6 12.06 -5.34 16.38
N THR A 7 12.23 -4.03 16.16
CA THR A 7 11.18 -3.04 16.39
C THR A 7 10.14 -3.00 15.26
N ILE A 8 10.55 -3.21 14.01
CA ILE A 8 9.67 -3.05 12.85
C ILE A 8 9.04 -4.35 12.35
N VAL A 9 9.65 -5.50 12.64
CA VAL A 9 9.14 -6.80 12.19
C VAL A 9 7.75 -7.04 12.78
N GLY A 10 6.80 -7.34 11.91
CA GLY A 10 5.41 -7.50 12.28
C GLY A 10 4.47 -7.02 11.19
N THR A 11 3.22 -6.82 11.57
CA THR A 11 2.16 -6.31 10.69
C THR A 11 1.64 -5.00 11.26
N TRP A 12 1.62 -3.98 10.41
CA TRP A 12 1.18 -2.64 10.76
C TRP A 12 -0.09 -2.30 10.02
N GLU A 13 -0.99 -1.60 10.70
CA GLU A 13 -2.24 -1.10 10.16
C GLU A 13 -2.07 0.33 9.66
N LEU A 14 -2.58 0.58 8.45
CA LEU A 14 -2.67 1.91 7.89
C LEU A 14 -3.77 2.71 8.60
N LEU A 15 -3.45 3.91 9.08
CA LEU A 15 -4.42 4.79 9.74
C LEU A 15 -5.10 5.76 8.76
N SER A 16 -4.35 6.32 7.81
CA SER A 16 -4.85 7.22 6.78
C SER A 16 -3.99 7.16 5.53
N TYR A 17 -4.54 7.55 4.38
CA TYR A 17 -3.80 7.67 3.12
C TYR A 17 -4.32 8.84 2.30
N ASP A 18 -3.54 9.93 2.34
CA ASP A 18 -3.82 11.18 1.65
C ASP A 18 -2.75 11.40 0.57
N MET A 19 -3.19 11.53 -0.68
CA MET A 19 -2.32 11.88 -1.81
C MET A 19 -2.50 13.36 -2.13
N LEU A 20 -1.40 14.10 -2.13
CA LEU A 20 -1.37 15.50 -2.60
C LEU A 20 -1.12 15.49 -4.11
N VAL A 21 -2.10 15.95 -4.87
CA VAL A 21 -2.01 16.09 -6.32
C VAL A 21 -1.86 17.57 -6.62
N SER A 22 -0.68 17.96 -7.11
CA SER A 22 -0.47 19.32 -7.63
C SER A 22 -0.97 19.40 -9.07
N SER A 23 -1.83 20.37 -9.34
CA SER A 23 -2.27 20.72 -10.69
C SER A 23 -1.30 21.71 -11.34
N GLU A 24 -1.32 21.80 -12.68
CA GLU A 24 -0.52 22.77 -13.44
C GLU A 24 -0.85 24.23 -13.08
N SER A 25 -2.04 24.50 -12.53
CA SER A 25 -2.44 25.82 -12.03
C SER A 25 -1.89 26.14 -10.63
N GLY A 26 -1.17 25.21 -9.99
CA GLY A 26 -0.60 25.38 -8.66
C GLY A 26 -1.56 25.05 -7.50
N GLU A 27 -2.81 24.66 -7.80
CA GLU A 27 -3.73 24.17 -6.77
C GLU A 27 -3.34 22.75 -6.36
N THR A 28 -3.28 22.49 -5.04
CA THR A 28 -3.01 21.18 -4.48
C THR A 28 -4.30 20.58 -3.96
N GLU A 29 -4.70 19.45 -4.51
CA GLU A 29 -5.89 18.71 -4.07
C GLU A 29 -5.48 17.48 -3.25
N VAL A 30 -6.16 17.26 -2.13
CA VAL A 30 -6.03 16.04 -1.35
C VAL A 30 -6.96 14.98 -1.93
N ARG A 31 -6.39 13.91 -2.48
CA ARG A 31 -7.11 12.72 -2.94
C ARG A 31 -6.98 11.60 -1.92
N LYS A 32 -8.10 11.01 -1.52
CA LYS A 32 -8.14 9.84 -0.63
C LYS A 32 -8.22 8.56 -1.45
N LEU A 33 -7.08 8.02 -1.85
CA LEU A 33 -7.01 6.88 -2.77
C LEU A 33 -7.63 5.58 -2.22
N GLY A 34 -7.68 5.41 -0.90
CA GLY A 34 -8.37 4.30 -0.24
C GLY A 34 -9.75 4.67 0.33
N GLY A 35 -10.33 5.81 -0.07
CA GLY A 35 -11.54 6.35 0.53
C GLY A 35 -11.30 6.99 1.91
N GLU A 36 -12.38 7.38 2.59
CA GLU A 36 -12.33 8.06 3.89
C GLU A 36 -11.71 7.22 5.01
N ILE A 37 -11.87 5.90 4.92
CA ILE A 37 -11.38 4.92 5.90
C ILE A 37 -10.67 3.82 5.12
N PRO A 38 -9.39 4.00 4.76
CA PRO A 38 -8.68 3.03 3.95
C PRO A 38 -8.45 1.74 4.72
N LEU A 39 -8.45 0.61 4.00
CA LEU A 39 -7.95 -0.65 4.53
C LEU A 39 -6.51 -0.80 4.07
N GLY A 40 -5.56 -0.86 4.99
CA GLY A 40 -4.17 -1.07 4.62
C GLY A 40 -3.38 -1.87 5.64
N ARG A 41 -2.44 -2.67 5.12
CA ARG A 41 -1.49 -3.45 5.89
C ARG A 41 -0.12 -3.38 5.25
N ILE A 42 0.90 -3.21 6.08
CA ILE A 42 2.30 -3.39 5.68
C ILE A 42 2.93 -4.42 6.62
N LEU A 43 3.58 -5.41 6.04
CA LEU A 43 4.26 -6.48 6.77
C LEU A 43 5.77 -6.38 6.56
N PHE A 44 6.52 -6.58 7.62
CA PHE A 44 7.98 -6.68 7.61
C PHE A 44 8.39 -8.02 8.22
N THR A 45 9.25 -8.73 7.51
CA THR A 45 9.72 -10.06 7.88
C THR A 45 11.18 -10.02 8.33
N ARG A 46 11.62 -11.03 9.09
CA ARG A 46 13.00 -11.09 9.62
C ARG A 46 14.04 -11.31 8.53
N ASP A 47 13.67 -11.93 7.41
CA ASP A 47 14.48 -12.12 6.21
C ASP A 47 14.49 -10.89 5.30
N GLN A 48 14.11 -9.72 5.83
CA GLN A 48 14.18 -8.42 5.17
C GLN A 48 13.30 -8.31 3.93
N PHE A 49 12.17 -9.01 3.91
CA PHE A 49 11.13 -8.84 2.92
C PHE A 49 9.95 -8.03 3.47
N MET A 50 9.33 -7.21 2.64
CA MET A 50 8.13 -6.46 2.99
C MET A 50 7.05 -6.58 1.93
N SER A 51 5.80 -6.40 2.35
CA SER A 51 4.65 -6.28 1.45
C SER A 51 3.68 -5.25 1.99
N ALA A 52 3.26 -4.32 1.14
CA ALA A 52 2.27 -3.31 1.45
C ALA A 52 1.04 -3.52 0.57
N HIS A 53 -0.14 -3.41 1.18
CA HIS A 53 -1.43 -3.48 0.49
C HIS A 53 -2.33 -2.38 1.05
N VAL A 54 -2.99 -1.65 0.17
CA VAL A 54 -3.95 -0.59 0.50
C VAL A 54 -5.15 -0.74 -0.43
N THR A 55 -6.36 -0.56 0.10
CA THR A 55 -7.58 -0.55 -0.70
C THR A 55 -8.70 0.25 -0.04
N ASP A 56 -9.78 0.45 -0.77
CA ASP A 56 -11.03 1.02 -0.27
C ASP A 56 -11.93 -0.10 0.27
N PRO A 57 -12.62 0.06 1.42
CA PRO A 57 -13.54 -0.95 1.95
C PRO A 57 -14.56 -1.46 0.92
N ARG A 58 -15.04 -0.59 0.02
CA ARG A 58 -16.00 -0.95 -1.04
C ARG A 58 -15.42 -1.90 -2.07
N ALA A 59 -14.10 -2.02 -2.17
CA ALA A 59 -13.42 -2.96 -3.06
C ALA A 59 -13.45 -4.41 -2.51
N THR A 60 -13.77 -4.59 -1.22
CA THR A 60 -13.77 -5.90 -0.58
C THR A 60 -15.08 -6.67 -0.75
N SER A 61 -16.14 -6.05 -1.26
CA SER A 61 -17.40 -6.77 -1.48
C SER A 61 -17.19 -7.87 -2.53
N PRO A 62 -17.72 -9.08 -2.30
CA PRO A 62 -17.60 -10.19 -3.25
C PRO A 62 -18.23 -9.85 -4.60
N THR A 63 -17.79 -10.55 -5.64
CA THR A 63 -18.44 -10.53 -6.96
C THR A 63 -19.75 -11.32 -6.90
N GLU A 64 -20.67 -11.06 -7.82
CA GLU A 64 -21.99 -11.71 -7.85
C GLU A 64 -21.88 -13.24 -7.94
N ASP A 65 -20.99 -13.73 -8.82
CA ASP A 65 -20.74 -15.16 -9.02
C ASP A 65 -19.71 -15.77 -8.04
N GLY A 66 -19.11 -14.95 -7.16
CA GLY A 66 -18.07 -15.36 -6.20
C GLY A 66 -16.71 -15.76 -6.80
N ALA A 67 -16.62 -15.97 -8.11
CA ALA A 67 -15.40 -16.28 -8.85
C ALA A 67 -14.92 -15.05 -9.64
N TRP A 68 -13.78 -14.46 -9.24
CA TRP A 68 -13.27 -13.23 -9.87
C TRP A 68 -12.96 -13.37 -11.37
N PHE A 69 -12.58 -14.56 -11.83
CA PHE A 69 -12.27 -14.82 -13.25
C PHE A 69 -13.54 -14.93 -14.12
N GLN A 70 -14.72 -15.00 -13.50
CA GLN A 70 -16.03 -14.97 -14.17
C GLN A 70 -16.72 -13.62 -13.96
N ALA A 71 -16.16 -12.75 -13.12
CA ALA A 71 -16.75 -11.46 -12.79
C ALA A 71 -16.75 -10.52 -13.99
N ARG A 72 -17.72 -9.61 -14.02
CA ARG A 72 -17.79 -8.60 -15.06
C ARG A 72 -16.65 -7.59 -14.90
N ASP A 73 -16.26 -6.95 -16.02
CA ASP A 73 -15.22 -5.93 -16.03
C ASP A 73 -15.48 -4.84 -14.98
N GLU A 74 -16.73 -4.42 -14.77
CA GLU A 74 -17.07 -3.42 -13.77
C GLU A 74 -16.78 -3.87 -12.33
N GLU A 75 -16.98 -5.16 -12.04
CA GLU A 75 -16.70 -5.73 -10.72
C GLU A 75 -15.20 -5.82 -10.46
N VAL A 76 -14.44 -6.24 -11.48
CA VAL A 76 -12.98 -6.28 -11.44
C VAL A 76 -12.42 -4.86 -11.29
N LEU A 77 -12.92 -3.89 -12.05
CA LEU A 77 -12.50 -2.49 -11.95
C LEU A 77 -12.80 -1.89 -10.57
N ARG A 78 -13.97 -2.19 -9.99
CA ARG A 78 -14.33 -1.76 -8.63
C ARG A 78 -13.32 -2.26 -7.58
N ALA A 79 -12.88 -3.51 -7.71
CA ALA A 79 -11.95 -4.13 -6.77
C ALA A 79 -10.49 -3.68 -6.99
N ALA A 80 -10.05 -3.63 -8.26
CA ALA A 80 -8.65 -3.40 -8.61
C ALA A 80 -8.26 -1.92 -8.62
N ARG A 81 -9.14 -1.01 -9.06
CA ARG A 81 -8.81 0.42 -9.20
C ARG A 81 -8.35 1.10 -7.89
N PRO A 82 -8.96 0.85 -6.72
CA PRO A 82 -8.49 1.45 -5.47
C PRO A 82 -7.40 0.61 -4.80
N HIS A 83 -6.99 -0.54 -5.37
CA HIS A 83 -5.97 -1.38 -4.79
C HIS A 83 -4.58 -0.90 -5.18
N VAL A 84 -3.76 -0.61 -4.17
CA VAL A 84 -2.33 -0.35 -4.32
C VAL A 84 -1.58 -1.42 -3.56
N SER A 85 -0.61 -2.06 -4.20
CA SER A 85 0.28 -2.99 -3.50
C SER A 85 1.67 -2.96 -4.06
N TYR A 86 2.66 -3.23 -3.21
CA TYR A 86 4.02 -3.47 -3.64
C TYR A 86 4.74 -4.33 -2.61
N CYS A 87 5.71 -5.10 -3.06
CA CYS A 87 6.53 -5.92 -2.20
C CYS A 87 7.97 -5.97 -2.69
N GLY A 88 8.88 -6.32 -1.80
CA GLY A 88 10.30 -6.35 -2.13
C GLY A 88 11.19 -6.55 -0.92
N GLN A 89 12.50 -6.58 -1.19
CA GLN A 89 13.51 -6.57 -0.15
C GLN A 89 13.60 -5.16 0.44
N PHE A 90 13.75 -5.04 1.76
CA PHE A 90 14.03 -3.77 2.42
C PHE A 90 15.39 -3.79 3.11
N ARG A 91 15.95 -2.61 3.29
CA ARG A 91 17.16 -2.40 4.10
C ARG A 91 16.93 -1.30 5.11
N LEU A 92 17.56 -1.45 6.27
CA LEU A 92 17.60 -0.44 7.32
C LEU A 92 18.99 0.18 7.36
N PHE A 93 19.05 1.49 7.49
CA PHE A 93 20.31 2.21 7.61
C PHE A 93 20.13 3.48 8.44
N HIS A 94 21.25 3.98 8.94
CA HIS A 94 21.30 5.16 9.79
C HIS A 94 22.06 6.25 9.03
N GLU A 95 21.52 7.47 9.03
CA GLU A 95 22.16 8.63 8.44
C GLU A 95 21.91 9.85 9.32
N GLY A 96 23.00 10.42 9.87
CA GLY A 96 22.92 11.54 10.80
C GLY A 96 22.33 11.12 12.16
N GLU A 97 21.15 11.66 12.48
CA GLU A 97 20.39 11.32 13.70
C GLU A 97 19.13 10.49 13.40
N ASN A 98 18.94 10.08 12.14
CA ASN A 98 17.70 9.45 11.69
C ASN A 98 17.92 7.99 11.26
N ASP A 99 16.90 7.19 11.48
CA ASP A 99 16.80 5.83 10.96
C ASP A 99 15.93 5.81 9.70
N TYR A 100 16.39 5.07 8.69
CA TYR A 100 15.76 4.98 7.39
C TYR A 100 15.44 3.54 7.02
N LEU A 101 14.33 3.39 6.30
CA LEU A 101 13.94 2.16 5.62
C LEU A 101 13.85 2.46 4.13
N ALA A 102 14.51 1.64 3.31
CA ALA A 102 14.39 1.69 1.86
C ALA A 102 14.00 0.32 1.31
N THR A 103 13.09 0.30 0.33
CA THR A 103 12.62 -0.92 -0.32
C THR A 103 13.09 -0.96 -1.77
N THR A 104 13.65 -2.10 -2.17
CA THR A 104 13.82 -2.45 -3.59
C THR A 104 12.57 -3.20 -4.02
N VAL A 105 11.70 -2.52 -4.76
CA VAL A 105 10.42 -3.07 -5.22
C VAL A 105 10.66 -4.17 -6.26
N HIS A 106 10.05 -5.34 -6.03
CA HIS A 106 10.11 -6.50 -6.95
C HIS A 106 8.83 -6.64 -7.76
N VAL A 107 7.68 -6.46 -7.10
CA VAL A 107 6.35 -6.54 -7.71
C VAL A 107 5.54 -5.36 -7.20
N ALA A 108 4.81 -4.71 -8.09
CA ALA A 108 3.89 -3.64 -7.75
C ALA A 108 2.61 -3.73 -8.58
N LEU A 109 1.51 -3.40 -7.92
CA LEU A 109 0.26 -2.95 -8.51
C LEU A 109 0.06 -1.52 -7.98
N ASP A 110 0.72 -0.58 -8.63
CA ASP A 110 0.60 0.86 -8.43
C ASP A 110 0.66 1.47 -9.83
N PRO A 111 -0.26 2.36 -10.23
CA PRO A 111 -0.22 2.99 -11.55
C PRO A 111 0.92 4.01 -11.78
N ASN A 112 1.96 4.07 -10.91
CA ASN A 112 3.12 4.96 -11.04
C ASN A 112 4.32 4.36 -11.77
#